data_AF-A0A3C0QCE8-F1
#
_entry.id   AF-A0A3C0QCE8-F1
#
_cell.length_a   1.000
_cell.length_b   1.000
_cell.length_c   1.000
_cell.angle_alpha   90.00
_cell.angle_beta   90.00
_cell.angle_gamma   90.00
#
_symmetry.space_group_name_H-M   'P 1'
#
loop_
_entity.id
_entity.type
_entity.pdbx_description
1 polymer ?
#
loop_
_entity_poly.entity_id
_entity_poly.type
_entity_poly.pdbx_seq_one_letter_code
_entity_poly.pdbx_strand_id
1 'polypeptide(L)'
;WMEGLASESNPPTKQSEFSLRLFSNREMDRLDTPCRGFILFLEHMGVLTPASRELTIDRAMALENEDFDLDQLKWVVLMVLFNQPGEEAAYAWVEDLVFDNLTNRLH
;
A
#
# COMPACT_ATOMS: atom_id res chain seq x y z
N TRP A 1 5.27 -28.60 36.23
CA TRP A 1 4.63 -28.09 35.01
C TRP A 1 4.60 -26.56 35.12
N MET A 2 5.75 -25.90 35.33
CA MET A 2 6.79 -25.60 34.32
C MET A 2 6.14 -25.13 33.01
N GLU A 3 5.99 -23.82 32.82
CA GLU A 3 7.05 -22.93 32.31
C GLU A 3 7.08 -23.02 30.78
N GLY A 4 6.32 -22.13 30.15
CA GLY A 4 6.16 -22.07 28.70
C GLY A 4 5.38 -20.86 28.19
N LEU A 5 5.07 -19.88 29.05
CA LEU A 5 4.58 -18.55 28.63
C LEU A 5 5.73 -17.54 28.51
N ALA A 6 6.96 -18.05 28.41
CA ALA A 6 8.12 -17.22 28.16
C ALA A 6 8.12 -16.81 26.69
N SER A 7 7.60 -15.61 26.44
CA SER A 7 8.09 -14.75 25.38
C SER A 7 7.99 -15.35 23.97
N GLU A 8 6.77 -15.66 23.52
CA GLU A 8 6.49 -15.50 22.09
C GLU A 8 6.34 -14.00 21.82
N SER A 9 7.47 -13.30 21.86
CA SER A 9 7.67 -12.16 20.98
C SER A 9 7.61 -12.74 19.58
N ASN A 10 6.40 -12.94 19.03
CA ASN A 10 6.23 -13.33 17.64
C ASN A 10 6.95 -12.24 16.86
N PRO A 11 8.14 -12.50 16.28
CA PRO A 11 8.76 -11.49 15.44
C PRO A 11 7.71 -11.15 14.37
N PRO A 12 7.54 -9.88 13.97
CA PRO A 12 6.59 -9.53 12.92
C PRO A 12 6.90 -10.48 11.76
N THR A 13 5.96 -11.39 11.52
CA THR A 13 6.16 -12.52 10.64
C THR A 13 6.47 -11.89 9.31
N LYS A 14 7.71 -12.02 8.81
CA LYS A 14 8.09 -11.44 7.52
C LYS A 14 7.05 -11.93 6.52
N GLN A 15 6.15 -11.04 6.13
CA GLN A 15 5.10 -11.36 5.18
C GLN A 15 5.84 -11.86 3.94
N SER A 16 5.58 -13.12 3.57
CA SER A 16 6.16 -13.70 2.37
C SER A 16 5.88 -12.78 1.20
N GLU A 17 6.84 -12.65 0.28
CA GLU A 17 6.70 -11.86 -0.96
C GLU A 17 5.48 -12.29 -1.80
N PHE A 18 4.86 -13.43 -1.47
CA PHE A 18 3.65 -13.98 -2.09
C PHE A 18 2.44 -14.04 -1.13
N SER A 19 2.43 -13.23 -0.07
CA SER A 19 1.33 -13.25 0.91
C SER A 19 0.04 -12.66 0.30
N LEU A 20 -0.92 -13.55 0.01
CA LEU A 20 -2.25 -13.20 -0.48
C LEU A 20 -3.05 -12.49 0.62
N ARG A 21 -3.26 -11.18 0.46
CA ARG A 21 -4.16 -10.41 1.33
C ARG A 21 -5.61 -10.66 0.93
N LEU A 22 -6.46 -10.92 1.92
CA LEU A 22 -7.92 -10.95 1.74
C LEU A 22 -8.47 -9.56 2.07
N PHE A 23 -9.16 -8.95 1.11
CA PHE A 23 -9.84 -7.67 1.31
C PHE A 23 -11.19 -7.92 2.01
N SER A 24 -11.46 -7.16 3.06
CA SER A 24 -12.77 -7.07 3.69
C SER A 24 -13.81 -6.51 2.71
N ASN A 25 -15.08 -6.82 2.88
CA ASN A 25 -16.17 -6.24 2.08
C ASN A 25 -16.13 -4.69 2.06
N ARG A 26 -15.74 -4.06 3.18
CA ARG A 26 -15.58 -2.59 3.26
C ARG A 26 -14.41 -2.09 2.46
N GLU A 27 -13.31 -2.85 2.44
CA GLU A 27 -12.14 -2.52 1.61
C GLU A 27 -12.45 -2.76 0.14
N MET A 28 -13.25 -3.78 -0.22
CA MET A 28 -13.65 -4.04 -1.60
C MET A 28 -14.61 -2.99 -2.17
N ASP A 29 -15.46 -2.41 -1.32
CA ASP A 29 -16.37 -1.32 -1.68
C ASP A 29 -15.60 -0.02 -1.97
N ARG A 30 -14.54 0.24 -1.18
CA ARG A 30 -13.70 1.44 -1.31
C ARG A 30 -12.54 1.29 -2.29
N LEU A 31 -11.95 0.10 -2.37
CA LEU A 31 -10.86 -0.27 -3.29
C LEU A 31 -11.45 -1.10 -4.42
N ASP A 32 -11.95 -0.41 -5.44
CA ASP A 32 -12.41 -1.02 -6.68
C ASP A 32 -11.35 -1.94 -7.32
N THR A 33 -11.78 -2.76 -8.27
CA THR A 33 -10.90 -3.66 -9.04
C THR A 33 -9.61 -2.98 -9.58
N PRO A 34 -9.66 -1.81 -10.24
CA PRO A 34 -8.45 -1.08 -10.66
C PRO A 34 -7.52 -0.70 -9.51
N CYS A 35 -8.07 -0.28 -8.36
CA CYS A 35 -7.29 0.08 -7.16
C CYS A 35 -6.49 -1.12 -6.63
N ARG A 36 -7.14 -2.29 -6.52
CA ARG A 36 -6.49 -3.52 -6.06
C ARG A 36 -5.44 -4.02 -7.05
N GLY A 37 -5.71 -3.94 -8.35
CA GLY A 37 -4.74 -4.30 -9.39
C GLY A 37 -3.50 -3.40 -9.37
N PHE A 38 -3.67 -2.13 -9.08
CA PHE A 38 -2.57 -1.18 -8.95
C PHE A 38 -1.67 -1.46 -7.74
N ILE A 39 -2.26 -1.75 -6.58
CA ILE A 39 -1.50 -2.14 -5.38
C ILE A 39 -0.67 -3.41 -5.66
N LEU A 40 -1.28 -4.42 -6.29
CA LEU A 40 -0.60 -5.66 -6.65
C LEU A 40 0.54 -5.43 -7.64
N PHE A 41 0.32 -4.54 -8.63
CA PHE A 41 1.34 -4.18 -9.60
C PHE A 41 2.56 -3.52 -8.93
N LEU A 42 2.33 -2.61 -7.99
CA LEU A 42 3.42 -1.97 -7.25
C LEU A 42 4.16 -2.94 -6.32
N GLU A 43 3.45 -3.89 -5.70
CA GLU A 43 4.05 -4.95 -4.90
C GLU A 43 4.93 -5.87 -5.77
N HIS A 44 4.45 -6.27 -6.95
CA HIS A 44 5.23 -7.08 -7.90
C HIS A 44 6.50 -6.40 -8.41
N MET A 45 6.50 -5.07 -8.53
CA MET A 45 7.71 -4.33 -8.92
C MET A 45 8.65 -4.05 -7.74
N GLY A 46 8.28 -4.46 -6.52
CA GLY A 46 9.05 -4.19 -5.32
C GLY A 46 9.01 -2.73 -4.87
N VAL A 47 8.08 -1.93 -5.40
CA VAL A 47 7.85 -0.53 -4.99
C VAL A 47 7.11 -0.50 -3.66
N LEU A 48 6.13 -1.39 -3.50
CA LEU A 48 5.44 -1.60 -2.22
C LEU A 48 5.99 -2.84 -1.54
N THR A 49 6.55 -2.66 -0.35
CA THR A 49 6.76 -3.75 0.61
C THR A 49 5.43 -4.15 1.27
N PRO A 50 5.30 -5.38 1.81
CA PRO A 50 4.09 -5.78 2.52
C PRO A 50 3.68 -4.79 3.63
N ALA A 51 4.64 -4.22 4.36
CA ALA A 51 4.38 -3.21 5.38
C ALA A 51 3.79 -1.90 4.79
N SER A 52 4.38 -1.40 3.71
CA SER A 52 3.90 -0.19 3.02
C SER A 52 2.55 -0.40 2.33
N ARG A 53 2.25 -1.62 1.88
CA ARG A 53 0.95 -2.02 1.35
C ARG A 53 -0.13 -1.92 2.43
N GLU A 54 0.14 -2.45 3.62
CA GLU A 54 -0.79 -2.33 4.75
C GLU A 54 -1.04 -0.86 5.10
N LEU A 55 0.00 -0.05 5.15
CA LEU A 55 -0.10 1.38 5.45
C LEU A 55 -0.85 2.16 4.36
N THR A 56 -0.66 1.82 3.09
CA THR A 56 -1.41 2.40 1.97
C THR A 56 -2.90 2.14 2.12
N ILE A 57 -3.28 0.90 2.44
CA ILE A 57 -4.69 0.53 2.59
C ILE A 57 -5.29 1.18 3.83
N ASP A 58 -4.55 1.24 4.94
CA ASP A 58 -4.96 1.96 6.15
C ASP A 58 -5.27 3.44 5.84
N ARG A 59 -4.37 4.12 5.13
CA ARG A 59 -4.58 5.51 4.72
C ARG A 59 -5.72 5.68 3.74
N ALA A 60 -5.88 4.79 2.77
CA ALA A 60 -7.00 4.79 1.83
C ALA A 60 -8.36 4.63 2.54
N MET A 61 -8.40 3.80 3.58
CA MET A 61 -9.58 3.59 4.42
C MET A 61 -9.83 4.76 5.40
N ALA A 62 -8.78 5.47 5.81
CA ALA A 62 -8.86 6.63 6.72
C ALA A 62 -9.27 7.93 6.00
N LEU A 63 -9.11 8.00 4.69
CA LEU A 63 -9.80 9.03 3.89
C LEU A 63 -11.30 8.77 4.03
N GLU A 64 -12.07 9.78 4.42
CA GLU A 64 -13.54 9.69 4.55
C GLU A 64 -14.24 10.23 3.29
N ASN A 65 -13.54 10.32 2.17
CA ASN A 65 -14.09 10.80 0.91
C ASN A 65 -15.01 9.75 0.28
N GLU A 66 -16.19 10.13 -0.19
CA GLU A 66 -17.17 9.23 -0.80
C GLU A 66 -16.74 8.78 -2.21
N ASP A 67 -16.12 9.66 -2.98
CA ASP A 67 -15.49 9.35 -4.26
C ASP A 67 -14.01 9.02 -4.03
N PHE A 68 -13.70 7.76 -3.69
CA PHE A 68 -12.32 7.27 -3.69
C PHE A 68 -12.04 6.54 -4.99
N ASP A 69 -11.09 7.04 -5.76
CA ASP A 69 -10.74 6.53 -7.08
C ASP A 69 -9.24 6.19 -7.18
N LEU A 70 -8.86 5.56 -8.29
CA LEU A 70 -7.48 5.12 -8.53
C LEU A 70 -6.47 6.29 -8.45
N ASP A 71 -6.91 7.49 -8.79
CA ASP A 71 -6.07 8.69 -8.72
C ASP A 71 -5.72 9.01 -7.25
N GLN A 72 -6.73 9.04 -6.39
CA GLN A 72 -6.53 9.24 -4.95
C GLN A 72 -5.64 8.16 -4.34
N LEU A 73 -5.80 6.90 -4.77
CA LEU A 73 -4.93 5.82 -4.31
C LEU A 73 -3.47 6.04 -4.68
N LYS A 74 -3.17 6.52 -5.90
CA LYS A 74 -1.81 6.87 -6.31
C LYS A 74 -1.20 7.93 -5.41
N TRP A 75 -1.98 8.95 -5.06
CA TRP A 75 -1.55 9.98 -4.11
C TRP A 75 -1.31 9.43 -2.71
N VAL A 76 -2.17 8.53 -2.23
CA VAL A 76 -1.99 7.86 -0.93
C VAL A 76 -0.71 7.04 -0.91
N VAL A 77 -0.48 6.22 -1.94
CA VAL A 77 0.75 5.44 -2.11
C VAL A 77 1.96 6.35 -2.04
N LEU A 78 1.94 7.45 -2.80
CA LEU A 78 3.03 8.43 -2.82
C LEU A 78 3.27 8.99 -1.42
N MET A 79 2.22 9.43 -0.72
CA MET A 79 2.30 9.94 0.64
C MET A 79 2.90 8.94 1.62
N VAL A 80 2.50 7.67 1.50
CA VAL A 80 3.00 6.59 2.35
C VAL A 80 4.48 6.33 2.09
N LEU A 81 4.91 6.31 0.82
CA LEU A 81 6.31 6.15 0.46
C LEU A 81 7.18 7.33 0.90
N PHE A 82 6.72 8.57 0.74
CA PHE A 82 7.41 9.76 1.24
C PHE A 82 7.61 9.76 2.76
N ASN A 83 6.68 9.13 3.49
CA ASN A 83 6.77 9.04 4.94
C ASN A 83 7.68 7.90 5.42
N GLN A 84 8.26 7.10 4.52
CA GLN A 84 9.20 6.02 4.85
C GLN A 84 10.66 6.46 4.57
N PRO A 85 11.48 6.63 5.63
CA PRO A 85 12.90 6.94 5.45
C PRO A 85 13.67 5.68 5.00
N GLY A 86 14.41 5.77 3.87
CA GLY A 86 15.37 4.75 3.43
C GLY A 86 15.02 3.95 2.17
N GLU A 87 13.91 4.23 1.48
CA GLU A 87 13.51 3.55 0.24
C GLU A 87 13.74 4.41 -1.02
N GLU A 88 14.95 4.97 -1.15
CA GLU A 88 15.36 5.94 -2.20
C GLU A 88 15.03 5.49 -3.64
N ALA A 89 15.14 4.18 -3.91
CA ALA A 89 14.88 3.60 -5.23
C ALA A 89 13.38 3.51 -5.58
N ALA A 90 12.49 3.42 -4.59
CA ALA A 90 11.06 3.43 -4.81
C ALA A 90 10.55 4.81 -5.27
N TYR A 91 11.26 5.88 -4.89
CA TYR A 91 10.90 7.26 -5.28
C TYR A 91 10.95 7.49 -6.78
N ALA A 92 12.02 7.03 -7.45
CA ALA A 92 12.22 7.29 -8.88
C ALA A 92 11.10 6.68 -9.76
N TRP A 93 10.56 5.53 -9.36
CA TRP A 93 9.50 4.85 -10.10
C TRP A 93 8.13 5.51 -9.91
N VAL A 94 7.87 6.02 -8.70
CA VAL A 94 6.57 6.67 -8.40
C VAL A 94 6.53 8.10 -8.90
N GLU A 95 7.65 8.83 -8.93
CA GLU A 95 7.70 10.14 -9.57
C GLU A 95 7.26 10.05 -11.04
N ASP A 96 7.83 9.14 -11.84
CA ASP A 96 7.44 8.94 -13.24
C ASP A 96 5.93 8.64 -13.40
N LEU A 97 5.40 7.77 -12.55
CA LEU A 97 4.01 7.34 -12.53
C LEU A 97 3.01 8.45 -12.15
N VAL A 98 3.42 9.37 -11.28
CA VAL A 98 2.61 10.53 -10.84
C VAL A 98 2.76 11.71 -11.79
N PHE A 99 3.95 11.93 -12.36
CA PHE A 99 4.19 12.96 -13.37
C PHE A 99 3.36 12.72 -14.63
N ASP A 100 3.20 11.47 -15.08
CA ASP A 100 2.33 11.12 -16.20
C ASP A 100 0.86 11.52 -15.92
N ASN A 101 0.41 11.35 -14.67
CA ASN A 101 -0.95 11.69 -14.25
C ASN A 101 -1.20 13.20 -14.09
N LEU A 102 -0.27 13.91 -13.43
CA LEU A 102 -0.34 15.37 -13.26
C LEU A 102 -0.31 16.09 -14.62
N THR A 103 0.49 15.57 -15.57
CA THR A 103 0.55 16.10 -16.93
C THR A 103 -0.79 15.88 -17.66
N ASN A 104 -1.45 14.75 -17.43
CA ASN A 104 -2.74 14.43 -18.04
C ASN A 104 -3.94 15.20 -17.43
N ARG A 105 -3.77 15.86 -16.27
CA ARG A 105 -4.78 16.75 -15.66
C ARG A 105 -4.62 18.23 -16.01
N LEU A 106 -3.53 18.60 -16.68
CA LEU A 106 -3.23 19.98 -17.07
C LEU A 106 -3.52 20.28 -18.55
N HIS A 107 -4.23 19.39 -19.27
CA HIS A 107 -4.54 19.54 -20.69
C HIS A 107 -6.04 19.63 -20.97
#